data_AF-A0A9X2WAQ8-F1
#
_entry.id   AF-A0A9X2WAQ8-F1
#
_cell.length_a   1.000
_cell.length_b   1.000
_cell.length_c   1.000
_cell.angle_alpha   90.00
_cell.angle_beta   90.00
_cell.angle_gamma   90.00
#
_symmetry.space_group_name_H-M   'P 1'
#
loop_
_entity.id
_entity.type
_entity.pdbx_description
1 polymer ?
#
loop_
_entity_poly.entity_id
_entity_poly.type
_entity_poly.pdbx_seq_one_letter_code
_entity_poly.pdbx_strand_id
1 'polypeptide(L)'
;MLKAVLKAPLPEHLIEQLTVKESDANEFRSPLSTDSETTCEYCSALTIVLLNQQVSLDQQEHITEVLYEMLTMLAEDLKAPRFIRTTNGLAMIDGEVVPGIH
;
A
#
# COMPACT_ATOMS: atom_id res chain seq x y z
N MET A 1 3.37 -8.44 -16.19
CA MET A 1 2.17 -7.86 -16.84
C MET A 1 1.27 -7.06 -15.89
N LEU A 2 1.67 -6.73 -14.64
CA LEU A 2 0.86 -5.89 -13.73
C LEU A 2 1.03 -4.36 -13.94
N LYS A 3 2.22 -3.90 -14.36
CA LYS A 3 2.50 -2.47 -14.56
C LYS A 3 1.57 -1.76 -15.55
N ALA A 4 1.02 -2.48 -16.53
CA ALA A 4 0.09 -1.90 -17.50
C ALA A 4 -1.27 -1.57 -16.87
N VAL A 5 -1.73 -2.42 -15.94
CA VAL A 5 -3.00 -2.22 -15.21
C VAL A 5 -2.91 -1.00 -14.30
N LEU A 6 -1.74 -0.75 -13.69
CA LEU A 6 -1.50 0.43 -12.86
C LEU A 6 -1.58 1.76 -13.63
N LYS A 7 -1.49 1.74 -14.96
CA LYS A 7 -1.59 2.94 -15.81
C LYS A 7 -3.01 3.19 -16.33
N ALA A 8 -3.91 2.22 -16.17
CA ALA A 8 -5.30 2.38 -16.56
C ALA A 8 -6.06 3.20 -15.50
N PRO A 9 -7.16 3.88 -15.87
CA PRO A 9 -8.03 4.53 -14.90
C PRO A 9 -8.53 3.55 -13.84
N LEU A 10 -8.68 4.03 -12.61
CA LEU A 10 -9.26 3.25 -11.52
C LEU A 10 -10.72 2.89 -11.85
N PRO A 11 -11.11 1.61 -11.75
CA PRO A 11 -12.52 1.19 -11.82
C PRO A 11 -13.39 1.89 -10.76
N GLU A 12 -14.64 2.22 -11.10
CA GLU A 12 -15.58 2.92 -10.20
C GLU A 12 -15.75 2.24 -8.84
N HIS A 13 -15.84 0.91 -8.80
CA HIS A 13 -15.98 0.18 -7.55
C HIS A 13 -14.76 0.30 -6.64
N LEU A 14 -13.55 0.49 -7.19
CA LEU A 14 -12.34 0.74 -6.40
C LEU A 14 -12.30 2.18 -5.90
N ILE A 15 -12.78 3.14 -6.70
CA ILE A 15 -12.90 4.54 -6.25
C ILE A 15 -13.80 4.60 -5.01
N GLU A 16 -14.96 3.96 -5.03
CA GLU A 16 -15.87 3.95 -3.88
C GLU A 16 -15.26 3.24 -2.66
N GLN A 17 -14.51 2.14 -2.84
CA GLN A 17 -13.82 1.45 -1.75
C GLN A 17 -12.68 2.27 -1.14
N LEU A 18 -12.00 3.08 -1.95
CA LEU A 18 -10.88 3.92 -1.53
C LEU A 18 -11.33 5.33 -1.11
N THR A 19 -12.64 5.58 -0.99
CA THR A 19 -13.19 6.88 -0.59
C THR A 19 -13.76 6.83 0.82
N VAL A 20 -13.35 7.78 1.67
CA VAL A 20 -13.96 8.01 2.99
C VAL A 20 -14.69 9.35 3.07
N LYS A 21 -15.48 9.52 4.13
CA LYS A 21 -16.10 10.79 4.46
C LYS A 21 -15.08 11.69 5.16
N GLU A 22 -15.26 13.00 5.00
CA GLU A 22 -14.33 14.05 5.46
C GLU A 22 -13.96 13.97 6.96
N SER A 23 -14.82 13.39 7.80
CA SER A 23 -14.57 13.26 9.24
C SER A 23 -13.47 12.25 9.62
N ASP A 24 -13.17 11.28 8.75
CA ASP A 24 -12.40 10.08 9.15
C ASP A 24 -10.98 10.07 8.55
N ALA A 25 -10.67 11.03 7.68
CA ALA A 25 -9.46 11.00 6.85
C ALA A 25 -8.13 11.02 7.64
N ASN A 26 -8.11 11.60 8.84
CA ASN A 26 -6.89 11.69 9.66
C ASN A 26 -6.52 10.35 10.33
N GLU A 27 -7.41 9.36 10.33
CA GLU A 27 -7.20 8.06 10.98
C GLU A 27 -6.43 7.05 10.10
N PHE A 28 -6.27 7.34 8.80
CA PHE A 28 -5.75 6.37 7.81
C PHE A 28 -4.30 6.58 7.39
N ARG A 29 -3.50 7.34 8.16
CA ARG A 29 -2.07 7.48 7.85
C ARG A 29 -1.35 6.14 8.00
N SER A 30 -0.59 5.78 6.96
CA SER A 30 0.25 4.58 6.97
C SER A 30 1.25 4.63 8.14
N PRO A 31 1.38 3.56 8.93
CA PRO A 31 2.21 3.54 10.14
C PRO A 31 3.72 3.58 9.86
N LEU A 32 4.17 3.31 8.63
CA LEU A 32 5.57 3.43 8.25
C LEU A 32 5.86 4.73 7.51
N SER A 33 7.01 5.32 7.84
CA SER A 33 7.58 6.45 7.10
C SER A 33 8.21 6.04 5.77
N THR A 34 8.43 4.74 5.55
CA THR A 34 9.11 4.20 4.38
C THR A 34 8.13 4.04 3.23
N ASP A 35 8.49 4.49 2.03
CA ASP A 35 7.65 4.33 0.85
C ASP A 35 7.43 2.85 0.46
N SER A 36 6.39 2.61 -0.33
CA SER A 36 5.98 1.26 -0.72
C SER A 36 6.98 0.58 -1.65
N GLU A 37 7.74 1.34 -2.44
CA GLU A 37 8.78 0.81 -3.34
C GLU A 37 9.95 0.24 -2.53
N THR A 38 10.48 1.00 -1.57
CA THR A 38 11.55 0.57 -0.68
C THR A 38 11.12 -0.65 0.15
N THR A 39 9.88 -0.67 0.64
CA THR A 39 9.33 -1.82 1.37
C THR A 39 9.27 -3.09 0.50
N CYS A 40 8.93 -2.96 -0.79
CA CYS A 40 8.95 -4.08 -1.74
C CYS A 40 10.39 -4.58 -2.01
N GLU A 41 11.36 -3.69 -2.07
CA GLU A 41 12.78 -4.05 -2.21
C GLU A 41 13.27 -4.86 -1.00
N TYR A 42 12.90 -4.45 0.21
CA TYR A 42 13.22 -5.19 1.43
C TYR A 42 12.59 -6.59 1.44
N CYS A 43 11.30 -6.71 1.08
CA CYS A 43 10.65 -8.02 0.96
C CYS A 43 11.39 -8.92 -0.04
N SER A 44 11.83 -8.35 -1.16
CA SER A 44 12.59 -9.08 -2.18
C SER A 44 13.94 -9.55 -1.65
N ALA A 45 14.67 -8.67 -0.95
CA ALA A 45 15.96 -9.01 -0.35
C ALA A 45 15.84 -10.12 0.70
N LEU A 46 14.87 -10.02 1.61
CA LEU A 46 14.61 -11.03 2.65
C LEU A 46 14.20 -12.38 2.05
N THR A 47 13.38 -12.35 0.99
CA THR A 47 13.02 -13.58 0.25
C THR A 47 14.26 -14.26 -0.32
N ILE A 48 15.20 -13.50 -0.90
CA ILE A 48 16.46 -14.05 -1.43
C ILE A 48 17.31 -14.66 -0.29
N VAL A 49 17.35 -14.02 0.89
CA VAL A 49 18.05 -14.56 2.07
C VAL A 49 17.48 -15.92 2.48
N LEU A 50 16.15 -16.04 2.57
CA LEU A 50 15.47 -17.31 2.88
C LEU A 50 15.79 -18.40 1.84
N LEU A 51 15.71 -18.06 0.55
CA LEU A 51 15.96 -19.00 -0.54
C LEU A 51 17.40 -19.53 -0.56
N ASN A 52 18.37 -18.71 -0.15
CA ASN A 52 19.78 -19.09 -0.11
C ASN A 52 20.12 -20.05 1.05
N GLN A 53 19.21 -20.25 2.02
CA GLN A 53 19.36 -21.16 3.17
C GLN A 53 20.67 -20.97 3.97
N GLN A 54 21.26 -19.77 3.94
CA GLN A 54 22.49 -19.43 4.66
C GLN A 54 22.24 -18.94 6.09
N VAL A 55 21.00 -19.00 6.54
CA VAL A 55 20.53 -18.54 7.86
C VAL A 55 20.10 -19.73 8.71
N SER A 56 20.25 -19.61 10.03
CA SER A 56 19.82 -20.65 10.98
C SER A 56 18.29 -20.86 10.91
N LEU A 57 17.80 -21.99 11.41
CA LEU A 57 16.36 -22.28 11.42
C LEU A 57 15.56 -21.23 12.21
N ASP A 58 16.11 -20.78 13.34
CA ASP A 58 15.55 -19.69 14.15
C ASP A 58 15.47 -18.37 13.36
N GLN A 59 16.54 -18.02 12.63
CA GLN A 59 16.54 -16.85 11.75
C GLN A 59 15.54 -16.97 10.59
N GLN A 60 15.35 -18.17 10.03
CA GLN A 60 14.35 -18.38 8.97
C GLN A 60 12.93 -18.12 9.47
N GLU A 61 12.61 -18.56 10.68
CA GLU A 61 11.30 -18.31 11.32
C GLU A 61 11.07 -16.81 11.50
N HIS A 62 12.02 -16.11 12.12
CA HIS A 62 11.91 -14.66 12.36
C HIS A 62 11.83 -13.86 11.05
N ILE A 63 12.63 -14.20 10.04
CA ILE A 63 12.58 -13.53 8.73
C ILE A 63 11.23 -13.77 8.05
N THR A 64 10.66 -14.96 8.20
CA THR A 64 9.34 -15.29 7.63
C THR A 64 8.23 -14.48 8.29
N GLU A 65 8.26 -14.33 9.62
CA GLU A 65 7.31 -13.50 10.35
C GLU A 65 7.40 -12.03 9.94
N VAL A 66 8.61 -11.47 9.88
CA VAL A 66 8.83 -10.09 9.43
C VAL A 66 8.34 -9.89 7.99
N LEU A 67 8.63 -10.84 7.09
CA LEU A 67 8.15 -10.78 5.71
C LEU A 67 6.62 -10.78 5.66
N TYR A 68 5.95 -11.58 6.49
CA TYR A 68 4.50 -11.61 6.59
C TYR A 68 3.93 -10.27 7.06
N GLU A 69 4.51 -9.66 8.10
CA GLU A 69 4.09 -8.36 8.59
C GLU A 69 4.24 -7.26 7.53
N MET A 70 5.38 -7.22 6.84
CA MET A 70 5.64 -6.23 5.78
C MET A 70 4.68 -6.38 4.60
N LEU A 71 4.41 -7.61 4.16
CA LEU A 71 3.45 -7.88 3.08
C LEU A 71 2.01 -7.54 3.49
N THR A 72 1.64 -7.86 4.74
CA THR A 72 0.33 -7.52 5.29
C THR A 72 0.14 -6.01 5.28
N MET A 73 1.15 -5.27 5.73
CA MET A 73 1.10 -3.82 5.73
C MET A 73 1.01 -3.22 4.33
N LEU A 74 1.79 -3.71 3.37
CA LEU A 74 1.66 -3.30 1.96
C LEU A 74 0.25 -3.56 1.42
N ALA A 75 -0.36 -4.69 1.79
CA ALA A 75 -1.72 -5.02 1.38
C ALA A 75 -2.79 -4.16 2.06
N GLU A 76 -2.58 -3.77 3.31
CA GLU A 76 -3.43 -2.81 4.03
C GLU A 76 -3.31 -1.42 3.44
N ASP A 77 -2.09 -0.97 3.12
CA ASP A 77 -1.84 0.31 2.47
C ASP A 77 -2.55 0.39 1.10
N LEU A 78 -2.47 -0.67 0.29
CA LEU A 78 -3.19 -0.73 -1.00
C LEU A 78 -4.71 -0.59 -0.87
N LYS A 79 -5.27 -0.93 0.29
CA LYS A 79 -6.71 -0.85 0.59
C LYS A 79 -7.07 0.40 1.38
N ALA A 80 -6.09 1.12 1.89
CA ALA A 80 -6.32 2.30 2.69
C ALA A 80 -6.98 3.37 1.83
N PRO A 81 -7.91 4.16 2.40
CA PRO A 81 -8.54 5.25 1.69
C PRO A 81 -7.50 6.17 1.02
N ARG A 82 -7.81 6.61 -0.19
CA ARG A 82 -7.01 7.57 -0.97
C ARG A 82 -7.77 8.86 -1.23
N PHE A 83 -9.09 8.81 -1.11
CA PHE A 83 -9.97 9.90 -1.47
C PHE A 83 -10.91 10.30 -0.34
N ILE A 84 -11.31 11.57 -0.34
CA ILE A 84 -12.34 12.15 0.51
C ILE A 84 -13.47 12.66 -0.37
N ARG A 85 -14.71 12.33 0.00
CA ARG A 85 -15.89 12.95 -0.61
C ARG A 85 -16.11 14.35 -0.02
N THR A 86 -16.00 15.37 -0.87
CA THR A 86 -16.25 16.78 -0.52
C THR A 86 -17.51 17.30 -1.20
N THR A 87 -17.96 18.50 -0.83
CA THR A 87 -19.08 19.19 -1.51
C THR A 87 -18.80 19.50 -2.99
N ASN A 88 -17.53 19.57 -3.38
CA ASN A 88 -17.09 19.85 -4.75
C ASN A 88 -16.74 18.58 -5.55
N GLY A 89 -16.98 17.39 -4.99
CA GLY A 89 -16.61 16.11 -5.60
C GLY A 89 -15.52 15.37 -4.82
N LEU A 90 -14.74 14.54 -5.52
CA LEU A 90 -13.72 13.69 -4.92
C LEU A 90 -12.36 14.42 -4.83
N ALA A 91 -11.69 14.35 -3.68
CA ALA A 91 -10.35 14.91 -3.47
C ALA A 91 -9.39 13.86 -2.90
N MET A 92 -8.09 13.95 -3.19
CA MET A 92 -7.08 13.07 -2.58
C MET A 92 -6.82 13.46 -1.11
N ILE A 93 -6.61 12.46 -0.24
CA ILE A 93 -6.33 12.66 1.19
C ILE A 93 -4.99 13.38 1.40
N ASP A 94 -3.95 13.03 0.64
CA ASP A 94 -2.59 13.57 0.81
C ASP A 94 -2.32 14.88 0.05
N GLY A 95 -3.37 15.53 -0.46
CA GLY A 95 -3.28 16.89 -1.03
C GLY A 95 -2.68 16.99 -2.43
N GLU A 96 -2.32 15.89 -3.10
CA GLU A 96 -2.00 15.92 -4.52
C GLU A 96 -3.27 16.08 -5.35
N VAL A 97 -3.41 17.24 -6.01
CA VAL A 97 -4.50 17.51 -6.94
C VAL A 97 -4.25 16.66 -8.19
N VAL A 98 -4.90 15.49 -8.29
CA VAL A 98 -4.87 14.68 -9.52
C VAL A 98 -5.83 15.31 -10.53
N PRO A 99 -5.35 15.87 -11.66
CA PRO A 99 -6.24 16.38 -12.70
C PRO A 99 -6.93 15.18 -13.37
N GLY A 100 -8.27 15.19 -13.42
CA GLY A 100 -9.03 14.23 -14.25
C GLY A 100 -9.89 13.21 -13.51
N ILE A 101 -10.25 13.43 -12.25
CA ILE A 101 -11.39 12.74 -11.66
C ILE A 101 -12.65 13.50 -12.12
N HIS A 102 -13.16 13.11 -13.30
CA HIS A 102 -14.42 13.59 -13.86
C HIS A 102 -15.62 12.89 -13.21
#